data_AF-A0A368KUI1-F1
#
_entry.id   AF-A0A368KUI1-F1
#
_cell.length_a   1.000
_cell.length_b   1.000
_cell.length_c   1.000
_cell.angle_alpha   90.00
_cell.angle_beta   90.00
_cell.angle_gamma   90.00
#
_symmetry.space_group_name_H-M   'P 1'
#
loop_
_entity.id
_entity.type
_entity.pdbx_description
1 polymer ?
#
loop_
_entity_poly.entity_id
_entity_poly.type
_entity_poly.pdbx_seq_one_letter_code
_entity_poly.pdbx_strand_id
1 'polypeptide(L)'
;MSDRNQALAILKQARDALLARMTEAILDQADEIQADAAGESFLSEIENLYDRMGNKLAHLNQMISNLPAEQEEAEESQGFERYDQPSEKEAVRLPHFPLTITPPEDAVKGSDRADLIGLPAPGTPLPQAPAFGRFVTLIEQGNVEEAGDLIAQILGISPYSGLKCAQAFSANYQRDTTVVVKAMRIRHELVRHRFNDALILMHECFGLQGIEAMVALQKMRDILASPANS
;
A
#
# COMPACT_ATOMS: atom_id res chain seq x y z
N MET A 1 43.89 9.21 -7.42
CA MET A 1 42.63 8.62 -6.91
C MET A 1 41.60 9.72 -6.95
N SER A 2 40.47 9.52 -7.64
CA SER A 2 39.44 10.54 -7.78
C SER A 2 38.80 10.85 -6.42
N ASP A 3 38.59 12.14 -6.10
CA ASP A 3 37.89 12.61 -4.88
C ASP A 3 36.53 11.91 -4.68
N ARG A 4 35.92 11.46 -5.78
CA ARG A 4 34.72 10.63 -5.82
C ARG A 4 34.88 9.28 -5.12
N ASN A 5 35.96 8.55 -5.39
CA ASN A 5 36.20 7.24 -4.78
C ASN A 5 36.44 7.39 -3.27
N GLN A 6 37.03 8.52 -2.86
CA GLN A 6 37.17 8.88 -1.46
C GLN A 6 35.82 9.19 -0.81
N ALA A 7 34.96 9.99 -1.46
CA ALA A 7 33.61 10.27 -0.98
C ALA A 7 32.75 9.00 -0.85
N LEU A 8 32.82 8.10 -1.83
CA LEU A 8 32.09 6.82 -1.82
C LEU A 8 32.61 5.89 -0.71
N ALA A 9 33.92 5.84 -0.48
CA ALA A 9 34.50 5.08 0.63
C ALA A 9 34.01 5.61 1.99
N ILE A 10 33.98 6.93 2.19
CA ILE A 10 33.47 7.57 3.41
C ILE A 10 31.98 7.25 3.62
N LEU A 11 31.16 7.33 2.57
CA LEU A 11 29.73 7.01 2.66
C LEU A 11 29.47 5.54 3.00
N LYS A 12 30.23 4.62 2.41
CA LYS A 12 30.17 3.18 2.75
C LYS A 12 30.57 2.95 4.20
N GLN A 13 31.68 3.54 4.66
CA GLN A 13 32.12 3.43 6.04
C GLN A 13 31.09 3.99 7.03
N ALA A 14 30.48 5.13 6.70
CA ALA A 14 29.42 5.72 7.53
C ALA A 14 28.17 4.83 7.61
N ARG A 15 27.76 4.22 6.49
CA ARG A 15 26.65 3.25 6.46
C ARG A 15 26.96 2.04 7.33
N ASP A 16 28.14 1.45 7.18
CA ASP A 16 28.51 0.23 7.91
C ASP A 16 28.63 0.50 9.42
N ALA A 17 29.15 1.66 9.82
CA ALA A 17 29.18 2.09 11.22
C ALA A 17 27.77 2.34 11.79
N LEU A 18 26.84 2.87 10.98
CA LEU A 18 25.47 3.13 11.41
C LEU A 18 24.65 1.83 11.51
N LEU A 19 24.92 0.85 10.63
CA LEU A 19 24.38 -0.51 10.74
C LEU A 19 24.84 -1.18 12.04
N ALA A 20 26.13 -1.14 12.34
CA ALA A 20 26.66 -1.72 13.58
C ALA A 20 25.98 -1.14 14.83
N ARG A 21 25.83 0.19 14.89
CA ARG A 21 25.11 0.87 15.99
C ARG A 21 23.63 0.52 16.04
N MET A 22 22.98 0.33 14.90
CA MET A 22 21.58 -0.06 14.85
C MET A 22 21.40 -1.49 15.36
N THR A 23 22.31 -2.40 15.00
CA THR A 23 22.31 -3.76 15.53
C THR A 23 22.50 -3.76 17.05
N GLU A 24 23.46 -2.99 17.56
CA GLU A 24 23.68 -2.87 19.02
C GLU A 24 22.45 -2.31 19.73
N ALA A 25 21.86 -1.21 19.22
CA ALA A 25 20.65 -0.63 19.80
C ALA A 25 19.44 -1.59 19.81
N ILE A 26 19.27 -2.39 18.74
CA ILE A 26 18.20 -3.41 18.69
C ILE A 26 18.44 -4.51 19.72
N LEU A 27 19.69 -4.93 19.91
CA LEU A 27 20.03 -5.95 20.90
C LEU A 27 19.84 -5.43 22.33
N ASP A 28 20.23 -4.18 22.60
CA ASP A 28 20.06 -3.55 23.90
C ASP A 28 18.59 -3.35 24.26
N GLN A 29 17.74 -3.06 23.28
CA GLN A 29 16.29 -2.82 23.45
C GLN A 29 15.44 -4.06 23.13
N ALA A 30 16.05 -5.24 23.00
CA ALA A 30 15.36 -6.43 22.50
C ALA A 30 14.15 -6.83 23.36
N ASP A 31 14.27 -6.73 24.69
CA ASP A 31 13.21 -7.09 25.63
C ASP A 31 12.05 -6.07 25.58
N GLU A 32 12.37 -4.77 25.46
CA GLU A 32 11.40 -3.69 25.34
C GLU A 32 10.61 -3.78 24.02
N ILE A 33 11.32 -4.10 22.93
CA ILE A 33 10.74 -4.38 21.60
C ILE A 33 9.80 -5.60 21.65
N GLN A 34 10.18 -6.67 22.34
CA GLN A 34 9.33 -7.84 22.48
C GLN A 34 8.07 -7.54 23.30
N ALA A 35 8.20 -6.75 24.38
CA ALA A 35 7.07 -6.30 25.17
C ALA A 35 6.12 -5.39 24.37
N ASP A 36 6.64 -4.47 23.55
CA ASP A 36 5.85 -3.65 22.61
C ASP A 36 5.10 -4.52 21.59
N ALA A 37 5.78 -5.50 21.00
CA ALA A 37 5.16 -6.43 20.04
C ALA A 37 4.07 -7.33 20.69
N ALA A 38 4.20 -7.64 21.97
CA ALA A 38 3.20 -8.36 22.75
C ALA A 38 2.01 -7.45 23.19
N GLY A 39 2.10 -6.14 22.96
CA GLY A 39 1.12 -5.15 23.42
C GLY A 39 1.21 -4.88 24.92
N GLU A 40 2.31 -5.26 25.57
CA GLU A 40 2.58 -5.04 26.99
C GLU A 40 3.23 -3.69 27.26
N SER A 41 3.86 -3.09 26.25
CA SER A 41 4.40 -1.72 26.28
C SER A 41 3.48 -0.74 25.56
N PHE A 42 3.34 0.47 26.12
CA PHE A 42 2.65 1.61 25.48
C PHE A 42 3.64 2.60 24.85
N LEU A 43 4.94 2.37 25.02
CA LEU A 43 5.99 3.19 24.44
C LEU A 43 6.35 2.51 23.13
N SER A 44 5.95 3.11 22.00
CA SER A 44 6.25 2.66 20.64
C SER A 44 7.76 2.72 20.34
N GLU A 45 8.56 1.91 21.03
CA GLU A 45 10.01 1.91 20.91
C GLU A 45 10.48 1.37 19.57
N ILE A 46 9.73 0.41 19.02
CA ILE A 46 9.93 -0.08 17.65
C ILE A 46 9.80 1.08 16.65
N GLU A 47 8.76 1.91 16.78
CA GLU A 47 8.54 3.05 15.88
C GLU A 47 9.66 4.09 16.04
N ASN A 48 10.06 4.41 17.27
CA ASN A 48 11.15 5.36 17.54
C ASN A 48 12.49 4.90 16.96
N LEU A 49 12.83 3.61 17.09
CA LEU A 49 14.07 3.05 16.56
C LEU A 49 14.06 3.06 15.02
N TYR A 50 12.92 2.68 14.43
CA TYR A 50 12.73 2.74 12.99
C TYR A 50 12.84 4.17 12.43
N ASP A 51 12.19 5.14 13.06
CA ASP A 51 12.23 6.53 12.60
C ASP A 51 13.61 7.16 12.77
N ARG A 52 14.34 6.86 13.85
CA ARG A 52 15.62 7.49 14.12
C ARG A 52 16.77 6.90 13.28
N MET A 53 16.81 5.59 13.10
CA MET A 53 17.92 4.89 12.44
C MET A 53 17.58 4.46 11.00
N GLY A 54 16.34 4.02 10.75
CA GLY A 54 15.86 3.65 9.43
C GLY A 54 15.90 4.82 8.44
N ASN A 55 15.44 6.00 8.84
CA ASN A 55 15.50 7.19 7.99
C ASN A 55 16.93 7.60 7.63
N LYS A 56 17.89 7.46 8.57
CA LYS A 56 19.31 7.79 8.32
C LYS A 56 19.97 6.80 7.35
N LEU A 57 19.66 5.51 7.47
CA LEU A 57 20.14 4.49 6.52
C LEU A 57 19.54 4.69 5.12
N ALA A 58 18.23 4.98 5.05
CA ALA A 58 17.57 5.27 3.78
C ALA A 58 18.23 6.45 3.05
N HIS A 59 18.54 7.52 3.79
CA HIS A 59 19.21 8.70 3.23
C HIS A 59 20.64 8.38 2.76
N LEU A 60 21.43 7.62 3.53
CA LEU A 60 22.77 7.19 3.12
C LEU A 60 22.74 6.32 1.86
N ASN A 61 21.79 5.37 1.77
CA ASN A 61 21.63 4.54 0.58
C ASN A 61 21.23 5.38 -0.63
N GLN A 62 20.37 6.38 -0.47
CA GLN A 62 20.00 7.30 -1.54
C GLN A 62 21.22 8.13 -2.01
N MET A 63 22.06 8.62 -1.10
CA MET A 63 23.30 9.33 -1.45
C MET A 63 24.28 8.43 -2.21
N ILE A 64 24.39 7.15 -1.85
CA ILE A 64 25.21 6.18 -2.56
C ILE A 64 24.67 5.93 -3.98
N SER A 65 23.35 5.73 -4.11
CA SER A 65 22.71 5.44 -5.40
C SER A 65 22.67 6.63 -6.36
N ASN A 66 22.66 7.86 -5.84
CA ASN A 66 22.66 9.08 -6.64
C ASN A 66 24.05 9.52 -7.12
N LEU A 67 25.12 8.81 -6.72
CA LEU A 67 26.43 9.04 -7.32
C LEU A 67 26.36 8.58 -8.79
N PRO A 68 26.55 9.49 -9.77
CA PRO A 68 26.38 9.17 -11.19
C PRO A 68 27.27 7.98 -11.55
N ALA A 69 26.78 6.93 -12.22
CA ALA A 69 27.64 5.81 -12.64
C ALA A 69 28.89 6.34 -13.37
N GLU A 70 30.07 5.76 -13.13
CA GLU A 70 31.23 6.06 -13.98
C GLU A 70 30.81 5.72 -15.42
N GLN A 71 30.94 6.67 -16.34
CA GLN A 71 30.97 6.33 -17.76
C GLN A 71 32.17 5.41 -17.92
N GLU A 72 31.93 4.11 -17.98
CA GLU A 72 32.88 3.16 -18.56
C GLU A 72 33.14 3.67 -19.99
N GLU A 73 34.36 4.15 -20.24
CA GLU A 73 34.86 4.29 -21.60
C GLU A 73 34.72 2.91 -22.24
N ALA A 74 33.82 2.79 -23.21
CA ALA A 74 33.58 1.55 -23.92
C ALA A 74 34.87 1.12 -24.60
N GLU A 75 35.57 0.14 -24.02
CA GLU A 75 36.63 -0.58 -24.72
C GLU A 75 36.00 -1.30 -25.90
N GLU A 76 36.33 -0.82 -27.11
CA GLU A 76 35.98 -1.41 -28.39
C GLU A 76 36.41 -2.89 -28.44
N SER A 77 35.48 -3.79 -28.15
CA SER A 77 35.64 -5.22 -28.39
C SER A 77 35.41 -5.50 -29.88
N GLN A 78 36.48 -5.94 -30.52
CA GLN A 78 36.58 -6.31 -31.92
C GLN A 78 35.60 -7.45 -32.31
N GLY A 79 34.92 -7.24 -33.44
CA GLY A 79 34.78 -8.20 -34.54
C GLY A 79 34.05 -9.53 -34.30
N PHE A 80 32.80 -9.62 -34.78
CA PHE A 80 32.32 -10.82 -35.46
C PHE A 80 31.35 -10.43 -36.59
N GLU A 81 31.83 -10.50 -37.83
CA GLU A 81 31.00 -10.51 -39.02
C GLU A 81 30.22 -11.83 -39.10
N ARG A 82 28.90 -11.76 -39.32
CA ARG A 82 28.16 -12.90 -39.86
C ARG A 82 27.08 -12.41 -40.81
N TYR A 83 27.21 -12.90 -42.04
CA TYR A 83 26.42 -12.63 -43.24
C TYR A 83 24.91 -12.90 -43.08
N ASP A 84 24.14 -12.03 -43.74
CA ASP A 84 22.87 -12.25 -44.46
C ASP A 84 21.89 -13.33 -43.97
N GLN A 85 20.71 -12.88 -43.51
CA GLN A 85 19.44 -13.21 -44.19
C GLN A 85 18.28 -12.33 -43.70
N PRO A 86 17.43 -11.79 -44.60
CA PRO A 86 16.18 -11.15 -44.24
C PRO A 86 15.10 -12.22 -44.09
N SER A 87 14.51 -12.34 -42.90
CA SER A 87 13.28 -13.10 -42.71
C SER A 87 12.20 -12.16 -42.20
N GLU A 88 11.24 -11.91 -43.09
CA GLU A 88 10.03 -11.15 -42.90
C GLU A 88 9.28 -11.67 -41.66
N LYS A 89 9.04 -10.77 -40.70
CA LYS A 89 8.17 -11.06 -39.55
C LYS A 89 6.75 -11.26 -40.06
N GLU A 90 6.38 -12.53 -40.14
CA GLU A 90 5.01 -12.99 -40.33
C GLU A 90 4.12 -12.43 -39.21
N ALA A 91 3.06 -11.73 -39.61
CA ALA A 91 2.12 -11.08 -38.72
C ALA A 91 1.26 -12.14 -37.99
N VAL A 92 1.63 -12.45 -36.76
CA VAL A 92 0.78 -13.24 -35.85
C VAL A 92 -0.44 -12.39 -35.48
N ARG A 93 -1.55 -12.67 -36.15
CA ARG A 93 -2.88 -12.13 -35.82
C ARG A 93 -3.35 -12.72 -34.49
N LEU A 94 -3.67 -11.83 -33.54
CA LEU A 94 -4.37 -12.18 -32.30
C LEU A 94 -5.77 -12.75 -32.64
N PRO A 95 -6.24 -13.82 -31.96
CA PRO A 95 -7.61 -14.29 -32.11
C PRO A 95 -8.60 -13.29 -31.50
N HIS A 96 -9.53 -12.82 -32.33
CA HIS A 96 -10.73 -12.09 -31.91
C HIS A 96 -11.61 -13.01 -31.03
N PHE A 97 -11.87 -12.61 -29.78
CA PHE A 97 -12.95 -13.19 -28.98
C PHE A 97 -14.25 -12.41 -29.25
N PRO A 98 -15.32 -13.06 -29.72
CA PRO A 98 -16.65 -12.44 -29.79
C PRO A 98 -17.30 -12.48 -28.39
N LEU A 99 -17.58 -11.31 -27.82
CA LEU A 99 -18.44 -11.18 -26.64
C LEU A 99 -19.90 -11.29 -27.08
N THR A 100 -20.50 -12.46 -26.87
CA THR A 100 -21.96 -12.63 -26.89
C THR A 100 -22.49 -12.35 -25.50
N ILE A 101 -23.11 -11.18 -25.31
CA ILE A 101 -23.83 -10.82 -24.09
C ILE A 101 -25.28 -11.26 -24.28
N THR A 102 -25.72 -12.28 -23.56
CA THR A 102 -27.13 -12.59 -23.33
C THR A 102 -27.52 -12.09 -21.94
N PRO A 103 -28.49 -11.17 -21.81
CA PRO A 103 -29.06 -10.81 -20.51
C PRO A 103 -30.16 -11.81 -20.14
N PRO A 104 -30.30 -12.17 -18.86
CA PRO A 104 -31.57 -12.60 -18.32
C PRO A 104 -32.22 -11.45 -17.54
N GLU A 105 -33.32 -10.94 -18.10
CA GLU A 105 -34.40 -10.27 -17.38
C GLU A 105 -35.26 -11.30 -16.60
N ASP A 106 -36.13 -10.74 -15.75
CA ASP A 106 -37.16 -11.34 -14.90
C ASP A 106 -36.69 -11.88 -13.53
N ALA A 107 -36.82 -11.16 -12.39
CA ALA A 107 -37.92 -10.42 -11.75
C ALA A 107 -38.72 -11.23 -10.71
N VAL A 108 -38.92 -10.57 -9.54
CA VAL A 108 -40.11 -10.52 -8.68
C VAL A 108 -40.09 -11.25 -7.30
N LYS A 109 -40.41 -10.42 -6.27
CA LYS A 109 -41.00 -10.67 -4.91
C LYS A 109 -40.10 -11.36 -3.87
N GLY A 110 -39.95 -10.92 -2.62
CA GLY A 110 -40.78 -10.05 -1.78
C GLY A 110 -41.25 -10.82 -0.55
N SER A 111 -40.53 -10.72 0.57
CA SER A 111 -40.99 -10.97 1.95
C SER A 111 -39.93 -10.39 2.90
N ASP A 112 -40.11 -9.18 3.44
CA ASP A 112 -40.82 -8.94 4.69
C ASP A 112 -40.24 -9.73 5.87
N ARG A 113 -39.29 -9.11 6.59
CA ARG A 113 -39.14 -9.26 8.03
C ARG A 113 -38.47 -8.03 8.61
N ALA A 114 -39.30 -7.25 9.30
CA ALA A 114 -38.96 -6.25 10.29
C ALA A 114 -38.17 -6.86 11.47
N ASP A 115 -37.63 -5.94 12.29
CA ASP A 115 -36.88 -6.14 13.55
C ASP A 115 -35.35 -6.30 13.33
N LEU A 116 -34.46 -5.34 13.59
CA LEU A 116 -34.46 -4.23 14.54
C LEU A 116 -33.64 -3.06 13.98
N ILE A 117 -34.33 -1.97 13.63
CA ILE A 117 -33.72 -0.64 13.49
C ILE A 117 -33.41 -0.16 14.92
N GLY A 118 -32.19 -0.43 15.38
CA GLY A 118 -31.59 0.33 16.47
C GLY A 118 -31.10 1.66 15.92
N LEU A 119 -31.91 2.70 16.02
CA LEU A 119 -31.47 4.07 15.73
C LEU A 119 -30.24 4.37 16.61
N PRO A 120 -29.06 4.70 16.05
CA PRO A 120 -27.98 5.23 16.86
C PRO A 120 -28.41 6.62 17.36
N ALA A 121 -28.45 6.77 18.68
CA ALA A 121 -28.79 8.01 19.34
C ALA A 121 -27.84 9.16 18.88
N PRO A 122 -28.34 10.39 18.72
CA PRO A 122 -27.52 11.53 18.31
C PRO A 122 -26.56 11.90 19.45
N GLY A 123 -25.25 11.88 19.17
CA GLY A 123 -24.22 12.41 20.07
C GLY A 123 -23.20 11.40 20.62
N THR A 124 -23.06 10.21 20.05
CA THR A 124 -21.91 9.34 20.37
C THR A 124 -20.71 9.73 19.51
N PRO A 125 -19.58 10.18 20.10
CA PRO A 125 -18.34 10.31 19.34
C PRO A 125 -17.94 8.92 18.86
N LEU A 126 -17.90 8.72 17.54
CA LEU A 126 -17.42 7.47 16.95
C LEU A 126 -15.98 7.22 17.43
N PRO A 127 -15.62 5.99 17.82
CA PRO A 127 -14.27 5.68 18.25
C PRO A 127 -13.31 5.94 17.09
N GLN A 128 -12.41 6.90 17.30
CA GLN A 128 -11.30 7.16 16.41
C GLN A 128 -10.33 5.98 16.45
N ALA A 129 -9.91 5.52 15.26
CA ALA A 129 -8.82 4.58 14.98
C ALA A 129 -9.04 3.03 14.85
N PRO A 130 -10.19 2.37 15.12
CA PRO A 130 -10.33 0.91 14.89
C PRO A 130 -11.17 0.53 13.65
N ALA A 131 -11.67 1.48 12.84
CA ALA A 131 -12.60 1.17 11.75
C ALA A 131 -12.01 0.27 10.66
N PHE A 132 -10.74 0.50 10.28
CA PHE A 132 -10.05 -0.37 9.32
C PHE A 132 -9.68 -1.73 9.93
N GLY A 133 -9.36 -1.79 11.22
CA GLY A 133 -9.14 -3.07 11.90
C GLY A 133 -10.39 -3.95 11.86
N ARG A 134 -11.57 -3.36 12.12
CA ARG A 134 -12.87 -4.05 11.98
C ARG A 134 -13.12 -4.54 10.56
N PHE A 135 -12.77 -3.73 9.55
CA PHE A 135 -12.85 -4.15 8.14
C PHE A 135 -12.02 -5.42 7.90
N VAL A 136 -10.75 -5.43 8.31
CA VAL A 136 -9.85 -6.58 8.12
C VAL A 136 -10.39 -7.82 8.86
N THR A 137 -10.86 -7.67 10.09
CA THR A 137 -11.46 -8.78 10.85
C THR A 137 -12.70 -9.36 10.14
N LEU A 138 -13.56 -8.54 9.53
CA LEU A 138 -14.71 -9.02 8.76
C LEU A 138 -14.27 -9.78 7.50
N ILE A 139 -13.22 -9.32 6.83
CA ILE A 139 -12.63 -10.02 5.67
C ILE A 139 -12.04 -11.37 6.09
N GLU A 140 -11.35 -11.44 7.23
CA GLU A 140 -10.80 -12.68 7.80
C GLU A 140 -11.89 -13.69 8.18
N GLN A 141 -13.04 -13.21 8.65
CA GLN A 141 -14.21 -14.03 8.96
C GLN A 141 -15.00 -14.45 7.71
N GLY A 142 -14.66 -13.93 6.53
CA GLY A 142 -15.38 -14.19 5.29
C GLY A 142 -16.67 -13.39 5.11
N ASN A 143 -16.94 -12.41 6.00
CA ASN A 143 -18.12 -11.55 5.96
C ASN A 143 -17.91 -10.37 5.00
N VAL A 144 -17.81 -10.66 3.70
CA VAL A 144 -17.47 -9.68 2.65
C VAL A 144 -18.56 -8.62 2.46
N GLU A 145 -19.83 -8.97 2.65
CA GLU A 145 -20.97 -8.04 2.49
C GLU A 145 -20.93 -6.94 3.57
N GLU A 146 -20.83 -7.34 4.84
CA GLU A 146 -20.71 -6.39 5.96
C GLU A 146 -19.42 -5.55 5.87
N ALA A 147 -18.32 -6.17 5.43
CA ALA A 147 -17.07 -5.44 5.16
C ALA A 147 -17.25 -4.39 4.05
N GLY A 148 -18.06 -4.70 3.03
CA GLY A 148 -18.41 -3.82 1.92
C GLY A 148 -19.18 -2.58 2.37
N ASP A 149 -20.18 -2.76 3.24
CA ASP A 149 -20.95 -1.65 3.80
C ASP A 149 -20.08 -0.76 4.69
N LEU A 150 -19.23 -1.37 5.50
CA LEU A 150 -18.33 -0.66 6.41
C LEU A 150 -17.28 0.17 5.63
N ILE A 151 -16.66 -0.40 4.58
CA ILE A 151 -15.70 0.35 3.76
C ILE A 151 -16.38 1.43 2.92
N ALA A 152 -17.61 1.19 2.44
CA ALA A 152 -18.41 2.22 1.76
C ALA A 152 -18.63 3.45 2.65
N GLN A 153 -18.98 3.20 3.91
CA GLN A 153 -19.20 4.26 4.89
C GLN A 153 -17.92 5.03 5.21
N ILE A 154 -16.79 4.34 5.38
CA ILE A 154 -15.49 4.96 5.68
C ILE A 154 -15.02 5.84 4.51
N LEU A 155 -15.08 5.30 3.29
CA LEU A 155 -14.57 5.98 2.10
C LEU A 155 -15.58 6.97 1.50
N GLY A 156 -16.83 6.96 1.97
CA GLY A 156 -17.89 7.82 1.43
C GLY A 156 -18.25 7.49 -0.01
N ILE A 157 -18.18 6.21 -0.39
CA ILE A 157 -18.52 5.71 -1.73
C ILE A 157 -19.87 5.00 -1.72
N SER A 158 -20.41 4.66 -2.90
CA SER A 158 -21.68 3.94 -2.98
C SER A 158 -21.58 2.55 -2.33
N PRO A 159 -22.66 2.01 -1.73
CA PRO A 159 -22.66 0.67 -1.14
C PRO A 159 -22.26 -0.42 -2.14
N TYR A 160 -22.73 -0.29 -3.38
CA TYR A 160 -22.36 -1.20 -4.47
C TYR A 160 -20.86 -1.17 -4.79
N SER A 161 -20.26 0.03 -4.80
CA SER A 161 -18.81 0.18 -4.98
C SER A 161 -18.04 -0.37 -3.77
N GLY A 162 -18.55 -0.17 -2.56
CA GLY A 162 -17.95 -0.74 -1.33
C GLY A 162 -17.93 -2.27 -1.32
N LEU A 163 -19.02 -2.92 -1.76
CA LEU A 163 -19.05 -4.37 -1.93
C LEU A 163 -17.99 -4.85 -2.91
N LYS A 164 -17.84 -4.19 -4.07
CA LYS A 164 -16.77 -4.50 -5.03
C LYS A 164 -15.39 -4.32 -4.43
N CYS A 165 -15.20 -3.27 -3.62
CA CYS A 165 -13.94 -3.02 -2.93
C CYS A 165 -13.60 -4.15 -1.95
N ALA A 166 -14.57 -4.58 -1.15
CA ALA A 166 -14.39 -5.66 -0.20
C ALA A 166 -14.09 -7.00 -0.90
N GLN A 167 -14.77 -7.28 -2.03
CA GLN A 167 -14.49 -8.46 -2.85
C GLN A 167 -13.07 -8.43 -3.44
N ALA A 168 -12.66 -7.28 -4.01
CA ALA A 168 -11.32 -7.11 -4.56
C ALA A 168 -10.26 -7.25 -3.46
N PHE A 169 -10.48 -6.60 -2.31
CA PHE A 169 -9.57 -6.69 -1.16
C PHE A 169 -9.47 -8.11 -0.62
N SER A 170 -10.58 -8.82 -0.47
CA SER A 170 -10.60 -10.23 -0.03
C SER A 170 -9.84 -11.14 -1.00
N ALA A 171 -10.07 -10.99 -2.31
CA ALA A 171 -9.35 -11.75 -3.33
C ALA A 171 -7.84 -11.47 -3.31
N ASN A 172 -7.44 -10.22 -3.07
CA ASN A 172 -6.04 -9.85 -2.94
C ASN A 172 -5.42 -10.35 -1.62
N TYR A 173 -6.16 -10.28 -0.51
CA TYR A 173 -5.73 -10.76 0.80
C TYR A 173 -5.46 -12.27 0.79
N GLN A 174 -6.30 -13.04 0.11
CA GLN A 174 -6.08 -14.49 -0.07
C GLN A 174 -4.81 -14.82 -0.87
N ARG A 175 -4.39 -13.92 -1.78
CA ARG A 175 -3.17 -14.09 -2.57
C ARG A 175 -1.93 -13.61 -1.83
N ASP A 176 -2.05 -12.49 -1.13
CA ASP A 176 -0.94 -11.78 -0.51
C ASP A 176 -1.43 -10.98 0.70
N THR A 177 -1.01 -11.41 1.89
CA THR A 177 -1.36 -10.74 3.16
C THR A 177 -0.68 -9.38 3.31
N THR A 178 0.32 -9.05 2.49
CA THR A 178 0.96 -7.73 2.49
C THR A 178 0.02 -6.62 2.01
N VAL A 179 -1.14 -6.96 1.42
CA VAL A 179 -2.15 -5.99 1.01
C VAL A 179 -2.66 -5.12 2.18
N VAL A 180 -2.69 -5.66 3.40
CA VAL A 180 -3.07 -4.90 4.61
C VAL A 180 -2.05 -3.80 4.89
N VAL A 181 -0.76 -4.14 4.82
CA VAL A 181 0.33 -3.17 5.01
C VAL A 181 0.30 -2.10 3.93
N LYS A 182 0.02 -2.48 2.68
CA LYS A 182 -0.15 -1.54 1.56
C LYS A 182 -1.34 -0.59 1.79
N ALA A 183 -2.47 -1.11 2.26
CA ALA A 183 -3.63 -0.28 2.59
C ALA A 183 -3.33 0.72 3.71
N MET A 184 -2.57 0.31 4.74
CA MET A 184 -2.13 1.21 5.81
C MET A 184 -1.19 2.33 5.31
N ARG A 185 -0.37 2.05 4.28
CA ARG A 185 0.51 3.06 3.65
C ARG A 185 -0.26 4.17 2.94
N ILE A 186 -1.52 3.97 2.54
CA ILE A 186 -2.33 5.01 1.89
C ILE A 186 -2.43 6.26 2.77
N ARG A 187 -2.62 6.06 4.09
CA ARG A 187 -2.65 7.16 5.06
C ARG A 187 -1.33 7.94 5.07
N HIS A 188 -0.21 7.23 5.02
CA HIS A 188 1.12 7.84 5.02
C HIS A 188 1.40 8.66 3.77
N GLU A 189 1.04 8.12 2.60
CA GLU A 189 1.21 8.83 1.33
C GLU A 189 0.30 10.07 1.24
N LEU A 190 -0.91 10.01 1.81
CA LEU A 190 -1.81 11.17 1.92
C LEU A 190 -1.22 12.29 2.79
N VAL A 191 -0.62 11.96 3.93
CA VAL A 191 0.05 12.94 4.81
C VAL A 191 1.26 13.57 4.12
N ARG A 192 1.98 12.81 3.29
CA ARG A 192 3.12 13.28 2.49
C ARG A 192 2.73 14.03 1.22
N HIS A 193 1.43 14.27 1.00
CA HIS A 193 0.89 14.90 -0.21
C HIS A 193 1.23 14.16 -1.52
N ARG A 194 1.48 12.85 -1.45
CA ARG A 194 1.77 11.98 -2.60
C ARG A 194 0.49 11.31 -3.10
N PHE A 195 -0.37 12.12 -3.71
CA PHE A 195 -1.70 11.67 -4.15
C PHE A 195 -1.66 10.58 -5.22
N ASN A 196 -0.68 10.64 -6.15
CA ASN A 196 -0.56 9.65 -7.22
C ASN A 196 -0.21 8.26 -6.65
N ASP A 197 0.69 8.20 -5.68
CA ASP A 197 1.07 6.95 -5.02
C ASP A 197 -0.12 6.37 -4.23
N ALA A 198 -0.88 7.24 -3.56
CA ALA A 198 -2.11 6.85 -2.87
C ALA A 198 -3.19 6.32 -3.84
N LEU A 199 -3.32 6.89 -5.04
CA LEU A 199 -4.24 6.38 -6.08
C LEU A 199 -3.84 4.99 -6.58
N ILE A 200 -2.54 4.76 -6.81
CA ILE A 200 -2.02 3.45 -7.19
C ILE A 200 -2.34 2.42 -6.11
N LEU A 201 -2.09 2.75 -4.84
CA LEU A 201 -2.39 1.87 -3.72
C LEU A 201 -3.90 1.60 -3.57
N MET A 202 -4.76 2.59 -3.83
CA MET A 202 -6.22 2.40 -3.81
C MET A 202 -6.69 1.41 -4.88
N HIS A 203 -6.10 1.50 -6.08
CA HIS A 203 -6.37 0.54 -7.14
C HIS A 203 -5.86 -0.85 -6.80
N GLU A 204 -4.62 -0.97 -6.33
CA GLU A 204 -4.02 -2.27 -6.00
C GLU A 204 -4.74 -2.97 -4.84
N CYS A 205 -5.13 -2.23 -3.79
CA CYS A 205 -5.72 -2.82 -2.61
C CYS A 205 -7.24 -3.04 -2.77
N PHE A 206 -7.95 -2.04 -3.28
CA PHE A 206 -9.42 -2.02 -3.29
C PHE A 206 -10.02 -2.10 -4.69
N GLY A 207 -9.22 -2.12 -5.76
CA GLY A 207 -9.72 -2.13 -7.13
C GLY A 207 -10.42 -0.82 -7.56
N LEU A 208 -10.27 0.25 -6.77
CA LEU A 208 -10.89 1.55 -7.07
C LEU A 208 -10.16 2.27 -8.20
N GLN A 209 -10.91 2.86 -9.12
CA GLN A 209 -10.37 3.60 -10.26
C GLN A 209 -11.11 4.91 -10.50
N GLY A 210 -10.46 5.86 -11.18
CA GLY A 210 -11.07 7.09 -11.66
C GLY A 210 -11.68 7.95 -10.56
N ILE A 211 -12.93 8.36 -10.74
CA ILE A 211 -13.62 9.32 -9.87
C ILE A 211 -13.87 8.73 -8.48
N GLU A 212 -14.17 7.43 -8.37
CA GLU A 212 -14.43 6.79 -7.08
C GLU A 212 -13.19 6.79 -6.19
N ALA A 213 -12.02 6.50 -6.76
CA ALA A 213 -10.75 6.55 -6.05
C ALA A 213 -10.43 7.98 -5.56
N MET A 214 -10.73 9.00 -6.39
CA MET A 214 -10.53 10.41 -6.00
C MET A 214 -11.46 10.83 -4.86
N VAL A 215 -12.74 10.43 -4.90
CA VAL A 215 -13.71 10.71 -3.82
C VAL A 215 -13.28 10.06 -2.51
N ALA A 216 -12.87 8.78 -2.57
CA ALA A 216 -12.40 8.04 -1.42
C ALA A 216 -11.15 8.68 -0.79
N LEU A 217 -10.15 9.05 -1.59
CA LEU A 217 -8.95 9.73 -1.10
C LEU A 217 -9.26 11.12 -0.53
N GLN A 218 -10.17 11.87 -1.16
CA GLN A 218 -10.60 13.16 -0.65
C GLN A 218 -11.26 13.01 0.71
N LYS A 219 -12.14 12.02 0.87
CA LYS A 219 -12.80 11.73 2.15
C LYS A 219 -11.79 11.31 3.22
N MET A 220 -10.83 10.45 2.88
CA MET A 220 -9.73 10.08 3.80
C MET A 220 -8.90 11.29 4.20
N ARG A 221 -8.60 12.19 3.27
CA ARG A 221 -7.90 13.44 3.57
C ARG A 221 -8.69 14.32 4.53
N ASP A 222 -10.01 14.44 4.32
CA ASP A 222 -10.88 15.25 5.18
C ASP A 222 -10.95 14.67 6.60
N ILE A 223 -10.96 13.33 6.73
CA ILE A 223 -10.89 12.64 8.03
C ILE A 223 -9.54 12.91 8.73
N LEU A 224 -8.43 12.89 7.99
CA LEU A 224 -7.09 13.16 8.53
C LEU A 224 -6.87 14.64 8.87
N ALA A 225 -7.48 15.54 8.10
CA ALA A 225 -7.37 16.98 8.27
C ALA A 225 -8.31 17.53 9.34
N SER A 226 -9.35 16.78 9.71
CA SER A 226 -10.23 17.13 10.83
C SER A 226 -9.50 16.77 12.13
N PRO A 227 -8.92 17.74 12.87
CA PRO A 227 -8.44 17.43 14.21
C PRO A 227 -9.66 16.99 15.02
N ALA A 228 -9.48 15.98 15.87
CA ALA A 228 -10.49 15.53 16.81
C ALA A 228 -11.04 16.73 17.60
N ASN A 229 -12.16 17.30 17.15
CA ASN A 229 -12.89 18.30 17.90
C ASN A 229 -13.81 17.54 18.86
N SER A 230 -13.34 17.44 20.11
CA SER A 230 -14.06 17.04 21.33
C SER A 230 -14.27 15.54 21.56
#